data_AF-A0A7G7GB00-F1
#
_entry.id   AF-A0A7G7GB00-F1
#
_cell.length_a   1.000
_cell.length_b   1.000
_cell.length_c   1.000
_cell.angle_alpha   90.00
_cell.angle_beta   90.00
_cell.angle_gamma   90.00
#
_symmetry.space_group_name_H-M   'P 1'
#
loop_
_entity.id
_entity.type
_entity.pdbx_description
1 polymer ?
#
loop_
_entity_poly.entity_id
_entity_poly.type
_entity_poly.pdbx_seq_one_letter_code
_entity_poly.pdbx_strand_id
1 'polypeptide(L)' 'MKTKKYYYRQLTSGMKKLFVEMREELAADLKAGTIDQATFDECDKQCEQCLTDVIQEMEASK' A
#
# COMPACT_ATOMS: atom_id res chain seq x y z
N MET A 1 2.49 13.77 -24.77
CA MET A 1 1.36 13.55 -23.84
C MET A 1 1.72 12.38 -22.92
N LYS A 2 1.55 12.49 -21.59
CA LYS A 2 1.83 11.37 -20.66
C LYS A 2 0.73 10.32 -20.79
N THR A 3 1.07 9.04 -20.82
CA THR A 3 0.10 7.94 -20.94
C THR A 3 -0.56 7.63 -19.60
N LYS A 4 -1.76 7.03 -19.61
CA LYS A 4 -2.45 6.59 -18.38
C LYS A 4 -1.53 5.70 -17.53
N LYS A 5 -0.79 4.80 -18.17
CA LYS A 5 0.24 3.93 -17.58
C LYS A 5 1.38 4.67 -16.88
N TYR A 6 1.78 5.84 -17.37
CA TYR A 6 2.79 6.67 -16.69
C TYR A 6 2.29 7.14 -15.32
N TYR A 7 1.03 7.57 -15.22
CA TYR A 7 0.45 8.03 -13.96
C TYR A 7 0.27 6.89 -12.95
N TYR A 8 -0.18 5.71 -13.39
CA TYR A 8 -0.24 4.54 -12.51
C TYR A 8 1.14 4.12 -11.97
N ARG A 9 2.21 4.23 -12.77
CA ARG A 9 3.57 3.97 -12.25
C ARG A 9 3.97 4.95 -11.15
N GLN A 10 3.61 6.22 -11.28
CA GLN A 10 3.89 7.22 -10.24
C GLN A 10 3.06 6.94 -8.98
N LEU A 11 1.76 6.63 -9.15
CA LEU A 11 0.85 6.25 -8.07
C LEU A 11 1.36 5.02 -7.31
N THR A 12 1.62 3.92 -8.00
CA THR A 12 2.12 2.68 -7.37
C THR A 12 3.46 2.87 -6.66
N SER A 13 4.36 3.71 -7.20
CA SER A 13 5.61 4.06 -6.51
C SER A 13 5.36 4.87 -5.24
N GLY A 14 4.43 5.83 -5.27
CA GLY A 14 4.04 6.61 -4.10
C GLY A 14 3.36 5.76 -3.03
N MET A 15 2.44 4.89 -3.43
CA MET A 15 1.75 3.95 -2.54
C MET A 15 2.72 3.00 -1.84
N LYS A 16 3.70 2.44 -2.55
CA LYS A 16 4.74 1.60 -1.94
C LYS A 16 5.49 2.33 -0.82
N LYS A 17 5.83 3.61 -1.03
CA LYS A 17 6.51 4.41 -0.01
C LYS A 17 5.61 4.66 1.20
N LEU A 18 4.35 5.06 0.96
CA LEU A 18 3.36 5.30 2.01
C LEU A 18 3.09 4.04 2.83
N PHE A 19 3.01 2.88 2.20
CA PHE A 19 2.75 1.61 2.90
C PHE A 19 3.92 1.16 3.76
N VAL A 20 5.17 1.44 3.34
CA VAL A 20 6.33 1.21 4.22
C VAL A 20 6.26 2.10 5.45
N GLU A 21 5.99 3.40 5.28
CA GLU A 21 5.85 4.35 6.39
C GLU A 21 4.73 3.93 7.35
N MET A 22 3.57 3.54 6.83
CA MET A 22 2.45 3.08 7.66
C MET A 22 2.74 1.75 8.37
N ARG A 23 3.47 0.82 7.72
CA ARG A 23 3.88 -0.45 8.35
C ARG A 23 4.85 -0.20 9.52
N GLU A 24 5.72 0.81 9.42
CA GLU A 24 6.61 1.22 10.52
C GLU A 24 5.81 1.82 11.69
N GLU A 25 4.83 2.67 11.42
CA GLU A 25 3.94 3.25 12.45
C GLU A 25 3.12 2.16 13.15
N LEU A 26 2.47 1.27 12.38
CA LEU A 26 1.70 0.15 12.94
C LEU A 26 2.59 -0.81 13.74
N ALA A 27 3.85 -1.01 13.34
CA ALA A 27 4.79 -1.83 14.10
C ALA A 27 5.18 -1.17 15.43
N ALA A 28 5.25 0.17 15.48
CA ALA A 28 5.46 0.90 16.72
C ALA A 28 4.23 0.78 17.64
N ASP A 29 3.02 0.93 17.10
CA ASP A 29 1.77 0.76 17.84
C ASP A 29 1.60 -0.66 18.40
N LEU A 30 1.96 -1.67 17.61
CA LEU A 30 1.97 -3.07 18.04
C LEU A 30 2.95 -3.29 19.20
N LYS A 31 4.16 -2.73 19.12
CA LYS A 31 5.16 -2.81 20.20
C LYS A 31 4.73 -2.07 21.46
N ALA A 32 4.01 -0.96 21.31
CA ALA A 32 3.43 -0.20 22.41
C ALA A 32 2.20 -0.89 23.04
N GLY A 33 1.66 -1.92 22.39
CA GLY A 33 0.43 -2.61 22.81
C GLY A 33 -0.84 -1.82 22.53
N THR A 34 -0.76 -0.79 21.67
CA THR A 34 -1.91 0.02 21.24
C THR A 34 -2.85 -0.79 20.34
N ILE A 35 -2.26 -1.64 19.49
CA ILE A 35 -2.98 -2.58 18.62
C ILE A 35 -2.47 -4.00 18.88
N ASP A 36 -3.29 -4.99 18.53
CA ASP A 36 -2.89 -6.39 18.55
C ASP A 36 -2.33 -6.85 17.18
N GLN A 37 -1.76 -8.05 17.16
CA GLN A 37 -1.18 -8.63 15.95
C GLN A 37 -2.24 -8.79 14.84
N ALA A 38 -3.48 -9.13 15.20
CA ALA A 38 -4.56 -9.31 14.23
C ALA A 38 -4.90 -8.00 13.50
N THR A 39 -4.92 -6.89 14.22
CA THR A 39 -5.13 -5.55 13.67
C THR A 39 -3.98 -5.16 12.74
N PHE A 40 -2.73 -5.41 13.17
CA PHE A 40 -1.56 -5.18 12.32
C PHE A 40 -1.65 -5.96 11.01
N ASP A 41 -1.90 -7.28 11.09
CA ASP A 41 -1.95 -8.18 9.94
C ASP A 41 -3.08 -7.80 8.96
N GLU A 42 -4.25 -7.42 9.47
CA GLU A 42 -5.37 -7.00 8.63
C GLU A 42 -5.08 -5.67 7.91
N CYS A 43 -4.50 -4.69 8.61
CA CYS A 43 -4.07 -3.44 7.98
C CYS A 43 -3.00 -3.70 6.90
N ASP A 44 -2.04 -4.57 7.19
CA ASP A 44 -0.97 -4.91 6.25
C ASP A 44 -1.52 -5.57 4.97
N LYS A 45 -2.41 -6.53 5.15
CA LYS A 45 -3.10 -7.22 4.06
C LYS A 45 -3.94 -6.27 3.20
N GLN A 46 -4.65 -5.32 3.82
CA GLN A 46 -5.44 -4.33 3.08
C GLN A 46 -4.56 -3.42 2.21
N CYS A 47 -3.36 -3.07 2.68
CA CYS A 47 -2.39 -2.29 1.90
C CYS A 47 -1.90 -3.08 0.70
N GLU A 48 -1.51 -4.33 0.90
CA GLU A 48 -1.05 -5.20 -0.18
C GLU A 48 -2.13 -5.43 -1.23
N GLN A 49 -3.39 -5.59 -0.80
CA GLN A 49 -4.53 -5.68 -1.72
C GLN A 49 -4.71 -4.38 -2.52
N CYS A 50 -4.69 -3.23 -1.85
CA CYS A 50 -4.83 -1.94 -2.53
C CYS A 50 -3.73 -1.71 -3.58
N LEU A 51 -2.47 -2.06 -3.29
CA LEU A 51 -1.39 -1.98 -4.27
C LEU A 51 -1.64 -2.91 -5.47
N THR A 52 -2.12 -4.12 -5.19
CA THR A 52 -2.41 -5.14 -6.20
C THR A 52 -3.49 -4.66 -7.16
N ASP A 53 -4.58 -4.10 -6.64
CA ASP A 53 -5.70 -3.60 -7.45
C ASP A 53 -5.25 -2.48 -8.41
N VAL A 54 -4.43 -1.55 -7.92
CA VAL A 54 -3.90 -0.45 -8.75
C VAL A 54 -2.93 -0.96 -9.82
N ILE A 55 -2.12 -1.97 -9.52
CA ILE A 55 -1.23 -2.61 -10.51
C ILE A 55 -2.06 -3.31 -11.58
N GLN A 56 -3.11 -4.05 -11.21
CA GLN A 56 -3.99 -4.71 -12.16
C GLN A 56 -4.71 -3.69 -13.07
N GLU A 57 -5.18 -2.58 -12.53
CA GLU A 57 -5.80 -1.52 -13.32
C GLU A 57 -4.79 -0.85 -14.28
N MET A 58 -3.53 -0.70 -13.85
CA MET A 58 -2.44 -0.23 -14.70
C MET A 58 -2.18 -1.17 -15.88
N GLU A 59 -2.19 -2.48 -15.65
CA GLU A 59 -1.96 -3.49 -16.69
C GLU A 59 -3.13 -3.58 -17.67
N ALA A 60 -4.36 -3.40 -17.18
CA ALA A 60 -5.57 -3.33 -18.01
C ALA A 60 -5.65 -2.03 -18.84
N SER A 61 -4.95 -0.97 -18.41
CA SER A 61 -4.92 0.32 -19.09
C SER A 61 -3.95 0.30 -20.28
N LYS A 62 -4.52 0.21 -21.50
CA LYS A 62 -3.80 0.27 -22.78
C LYS A 62 -3.01 1.57 -22.97
#